data_AF-A0A830CK30-F1
#
_entry.id   AF-A0A830CK30-F1
#
_cell.length_a   1.000
_cell.length_b   1.000
_cell.length_c   1.000
_cell.angle_alpha   90.00
_cell.angle_beta   90.00
_cell.angle_gamma   90.00
#
_symmetry.space_group_name_H-M   'P 1'
#
loop_
_entity.id
_entity.type
_entity.pdbx_description
1 polymer ?
#
loop_
_entity_poly.entity_id
_entity_poly.type
_entity_poly.pdbx_seq_one_letter_code
_entity_poly.pdbx_strand_id
1 'polypeptide(L)'
;MSAEYGAGGLVGVDVYSVNSDTWTKIEPGFQFHMIETNSDGAVNGNPYWDAVVEKNESAKIFDGVYFDVSEMVFKTVPRTNFYRKGHRLNYVDWNGTIGVLMYTKDEEEMKVNSVEVWVFDEGALLQKQDTKAPD
;
A
#
# COMPACT_ATOMS: atom_id res chain seq x y z
N MET A 1 -17.39 14.72 -6.39
CA MET A 1 -17.74 13.47 -7.10
C MET A 1 -17.12 12.32 -6.31
N SER A 2 -17.94 11.56 -5.59
CA SER A 2 -17.53 10.35 -4.88
C SER A 2 -17.29 9.26 -5.91
N ALA A 3 -16.07 8.69 -5.95
CA ALA A 3 -15.84 7.47 -6.69
C ALA A 3 -16.64 6.35 -6.01
N GLU A 4 -17.55 5.73 -6.76
CA GLU A 4 -18.28 4.55 -6.33
C GLU A 4 -17.29 3.38 -6.29
N TYR A 5 -16.82 3.02 -5.10
CA TYR A 5 -16.07 1.78 -4.90
C TYR A 5 -17.10 0.65 -4.81
N GLY A 6 -17.11 -0.22 -5.81
CA GLY A 6 -17.97 -1.40 -5.86
C GLY A 6 -17.82 -2.27 -4.60
N ALA A 7 -18.87 -3.00 -4.25
CA ALA A 7 -18.88 -3.93 -3.13
C ALA A 7 -17.90 -5.09 -3.39
N GLY A 8 -16.64 -4.92 -3.01
CA GLY A 8 -15.60 -5.95 -3.11
C GLY A 8 -15.61 -6.89 -1.91
N GLY A 9 -15.50 -8.19 -2.17
CA GLY A 9 -15.34 -9.20 -1.12
C GLY A 9 -14.01 -9.07 -0.37
N LEU A 10 -13.88 -9.82 0.72
CA LEU A 10 -12.61 -9.96 1.47
C LEU A 10 -11.51 -10.45 0.51
N VAL A 11 -10.43 -9.67 0.38
CA VAL A 11 -9.26 -10.06 -0.41
C VAL A 11 -8.40 -10.99 0.43
N GLY A 12 -8.46 -12.29 0.17
CA GLY A 12 -7.47 -13.26 0.67
C GLY A 12 -6.23 -13.27 -0.22
N VAL A 13 -5.04 -13.43 0.37
CA VAL A 13 -3.83 -13.75 -0.41
C VAL A 13 -3.60 -15.24 -0.36
N ASP A 14 -3.48 -15.83 -1.54
CA ASP A 14 -3.07 -17.21 -1.72
C ASP A 14 -1.55 -17.24 -1.90
N VAL A 15 -0.85 -17.88 -0.97
CA VAL A 15 0.60 -18.07 -1.01
C VAL A 15 0.90 -19.47 -1.54
N TYR A 16 1.60 -19.54 -2.67
CA TYR A 16 2.13 -20.79 -3.20
C TYR A 16 3.59 -20.97 -2.82
N SER A 17 3.92 -22.09 -2.19
CA SER A 17 5.29 -22.51 -1.94
C SER A 17 5.73 -23.51 -3.01
N VAL A 18 6.68 -23.09 -3.86
CA VAL A 18 7.27 -23.95 -4.91
C VAL A 18 8.03 -25.13 -4.30
N ASN A 19 8.66 -24.93 -3.13
CA ASN A 19 9.47 -25.96 -2.49
C ASN A 19 8.64 -27.13 -1.93
N SER A 20 7.41 -26.85 -1.49
CA SER A 20 6.49 -27.85 -0.96
C SER A 20 5.35 -28.19 -1.90
N ASP A 21 5.21 -27.46 -3.01
CA ASP A 21 4.09 -27.56 -3.97
C ASP A 21 2.71 -27.43 -3.29
N THR A 22 2.57 -26.43 -2.43
CA THR A 22 1.35 -26.23 -1.62
C THR A 22 0.86 -24.79 -1.69
N TRP A 23 -0.46 -24.65 -1.73
CA TRP A 23 -1.17 -23.38 -1.55
C TRP A 23 -1.60 -23.20 -0.09
N THR A 24 -1.42 -22.00 0.43
CA THR A 24 -1.93 -21.58 1.75
C THR A 24 -2.70 -20.29 1.57
N LYS A 25 -3.97 -20.28 1.99
CA LYS A 25 -4.79 -19.07 1.99
C LYS A 25 -4.56 -18.30 3.29
N ILE A 26 -4.27 -17.01 3.17
CA ILE A 26 -4.15 -16.09 4.30
C ILE A 26 -5.32 -15.10 4.26
N GLU A 27 -6.11 -15.11 5.33
CA GLU A 27 -7.21 -14.17 5.51
C GLU A 27 -6.69 -12.90 6.20
N PRO A 28 -7.02 -11.71 5.69
CA PRO A 28 -6.63 -10.47 6.35
C PRO A 28 -7.42 -10.26 7.64
N GLY A 29 -6.76 -9.67 8.64
CA GLY A 29 -7.41 -9.27 9.89
C GLY A 29 -8.29 -8.01 9.78
N PHE A 30 -8.42 -7.44 8.58
CA PHE A 30 -9.18 -6.21 8.31
C PHE A 30 -9.75 -6.21 6.89
N GLN A 31 -10.75 -5.35 6.65
CA GLN A 31 -11.38 -5.20 5.35
C GLN A 31 -10.68 -4.14 4.51
N PHE A 32 -10.30 -4.50 3.29
CA PHE A 32 -9.73 -3.58 2.31
C PHE A 32 -10.07 -4.00 0.89
N HIS A 33 -9.99 -3.05 -0.03
CA HIS A 33 -10.14 -3.27 -1.46
C HIS A 33 -8.85 -2.86 -2.14
N MET A 34 -8.23 -3.77 -2.89
CA MET A 34 -7.08 -3.40 -3.71
C MET A 34 -7.54 -2.44 -4.79
N ILE A 35 -6.80 -1.36 -4.96
CA ILE A 35 -7.01 -0.48 -6.09
C ILE A 35 -6.18 -1.07 -7.21
N GLU A 36 -6.81 -1.30 -8.36
CA GLU A 36 -6.15 -1.74 -9.60
C GLU A 36 -5.31 -0.60 -10.18
N THR A 37 -4.38 -0.09 -9.37
CA THR A 37 -3.25 0.70 -9.79
C THR A 37 -2.13 -0.30 -9.99
N ASN A 38 -1.31 -0.14 -11.02
CA ASN A 38 -0.20 -1.05 -11.34
C ASN A 38 0.94 -0.92 -10.30
N SER A 39 0.62 -0.96 -9.01
CA SER A 39 1.41 -0.49 -7.88
C SER A 39 1.80 -1.63 -6.97
N ASP A 40 2.32 -2.68 -7.59
CA ASP A 40 2.82 -3.86 -6.90
C ASP A 40 4.34 -3.72 -6.77
N GLY A 41 4.88 -3.91 -5.57
CA GLY A 41 6.32 -3.96 -5.37
C GLY A 41 6.67 -4.67 -4.08
N ALA A 42 7.92 -5.14 -3.97
CA ALA A 42 8.43 -5.78 -2.75
C ALA A 42 9.53 -4.92 -2.12
N VAL A 43 9.41 -4.67 -0.82
CA VAL A 43 10.40 -3.92 -0.02
C VAL A 43 10.81 -4.80 1.15
N ASN A 44 12.11 -5.01 1.34
CA ASN A 44 12.63 -5.96 2.33
C ASN A 44 11.97 -7.35 2.27
N GLY A 45 11.59 -7.80 1.08
CA GLY A 45 10.92 -9.10 0.88
C GLY A 45 9.41 -9.13 1.18
N ASN A 46 8.83 -8.03 1.66
CA ASN A 46 7.39 -7.91 1.86
C ASN A 46 6.72 -7.26 0.64
N PRO A 47 5.68 -7.85 0.04
CA PRO A 47 4.94 -7.22 -1.05
C PRO A 47 3.96 -6.14 -0.53
N TYR A 48 3.84 -5.05 -1.28
CA TYR A 48 3.04 -3.86 -1.00
C TYR A 48 2.07 -3.57 -2.13
N TRP A 49 0.91 -3.05 -1.75
CA TRP A 49 -0.19 -2.65 -2.63
C TRP A 49 -0.83 -1.34 -2.17
N ASP A 50 -1.51 -0.69 -3.10
CA ASP A 50 -2.43 0.40 -2.76
C ASP A 50 -3.84 -0.13 -2.55
N ALA A 51 -4.44 0.26 -1.43
CA ALA A 51 -5.75 -0.22 -1.04
C ALA A 51 -6.62 0.90 -0.45
N VAL A 52 -7.93 0.71 -0.60
CA VAL A 52 -8.92 1.40 0.21
C VAL A 52 -9.21 0.54 1.43
N VAL A 53 -8.78 0.99 2.61
CA VAL A 53 -8.99 0.29 3.89
C VAL A 53 -10.26 0.83 4.55
N GLU A 54 -11.12 -0.07 5.03
CA GLU A 54 -12.33 0.29 5.75
C GLU A 54 -12.03 0.30 7.26
N LYS A 55 -12.00 1.49 7.88
CA LYS A 55 -11.73 1.63 9.32
C LYS A 55 -12.98 1.52 10.19
N ASN A 56 -14.13 1.92 9.66
CA ASN A 56 -15.45 1.79 10.27
C ASN A 56 -16.52 1.89 9.16
N GLU A 57 -17.80 1.74 9.50
CA GLU A 57 -18.93 1.74 8.55
C GLU A 57 -19.02 3.00 7.67
N SER A 58 -18.27 4.07 7.96
CA SER A 58 -18.35 5.35 7.25
C SER A 58 -17.01 5.91 6.76
N ALA A 59 -15.88 5.34 7.16
CA ALA A 59 -14.55 5.86 6.85
C ALA A 59 -13.74 4.88 6.00
N LYS A 60 -13.60 5.26 4.73
CA LYS A 60 -12.69 4.64 3.77
C LYS A 60 -11.45 5.52 3.64
N ILE A 61 -10.27 4.93 3.83
CA ILE A 61 -8.99 5.64 3.69
C ILE A 61 -8.13 4.97 2.62
N PHE A 62 -7.38 5.79 1.89
CA PHE A 62 -6.36 5.29 0.95
C PHE A 62 -5.08 5.07 1.73
N ASP A 63 -4.73 3.81 1.96
CA ASP A 63 -3.51 3.41 2.65
C ASP A 63 -2.71 2.44 1.77
N GLY A 64 -1.43 2.29 2.12
CA GLY A 64 -0.69 1.14 1.62
C GLY A 64 -1.04 -0.08 2.47
N VAL A 65 -1.19 -1.24 1.84
CA VAL A 65 -1.32 -2.53 2.50
C VAL A 65 -0.10 -3.35 2.13
N TYR A 66 0.43 -4.11 3.08
CA TYR A 66 1.52 -5.04 2.81
C TYR A 66 1.30 -6.37 3.50
N PHE A 67 1.87 -7.40 2.91
CA PHE A 67 1.94 -8.73 3.51
C PHE A 67 3.29 -8.88 4.20
N ASP A 68 3.27 -8.97 5.52
CA ASP A 68 4.46 -9.29 6.29
C ASP A 68 4.74 -10.79 6.15
N VAL A 69 5.73 -11.13 5.34
CA VAL A 69 6.10 -12.52 5.05
C VAL A 69 6.67 -13.20 6.29
N SER A 70 7.27 -12.46 7.22
CA SER A 70 7.87 -13.05 8.41
C SER A 70 6.83 -13.50 9.43
N GLU A 71 5.74 -12.74 9.54
CA GLU A 71 4.63 -13.02 10.45
C GLU A 71 3.45 -13.71 9.74
N MET A 72 3.45 -13.75 8.41
CA MET A 72 2.35 -14.25 7.56
C MET A 72 1.03 -13.51 7.83
N VAL A 73 1.09 -12.19 7.99
CA VAL A 73 -0.08 -11.34 8.28
C VAL A 73 -0.12 -10.10 7.39
N PHE A 74 -1.32 -9.56 7.19
CA PHE A 74 -1.48 -8.26 6.56
C PHE A 74 -1.34 -7.12 7.56
N LYS A 75 -0.69 -6.05 7.13
CA LYS A 75 -0.53 -4.81 7.88
C LYS A 75 -0.84 -3.63 6.97
N THR A 76 -1.16 -2.48 7.57
CA THR A 76 -1.35 -1.22 6.85
C THR A 76 -0.16 -0.31 7.11
N VAL A 77 0.18 0.51 6.12
CA VAL A 77 1.09 1.64 6.27
C VAL A 77 0.29 2.92 6.02
N PRO A 78 0.19 3.83 7.01
CA PRO A 78 -0.57 5.06 6.86
C PRO A 78 -0.04 5.88 5.69
N ARG A 79 -0.90 6.27 4.75
CA ARG A 79 -0.53 7.23 3.70
C ARG A 79 -1.13 8.60 3.99
N THR A 80 -0.31 9.64 3.91
CA THR A 80 -0.81 11.02 3.95
C THR A 80 -1.08 11.52 2.53
N ASN A 81 -2.35 11.49 2.09
CA ASN A 81 -2.86 12.21 0.90
C ASN A 81 -2.05 12.07 -0.40
N PHE A 82 -1.57 10.87 -0.67
CA PHE A 82 -0.65 10.60 -1.78
C PHE A 82 -1.33 10.20 -3.09
N TYR A 83 -2.63 9.90 -3.05
CA TYR A 83 -3.36 9.49 -4.24
C TYR A 83 -3.59 10.67 -5.19
N ARG A 84 -2.91 10.64 -6.34
CA ARG A 84 -3.22 11.49 -7.49
C ARG A 84 -3.83 10.63 -8.60
N LYS A 85 -5.09 10.89 -8.93
CA LYS A 85 -5.77 10.22 -10.04
C LYS A 85 -4.91 10.30 -11.31
N GLY A 86 -4.82 9.20 -12.06
CA GLY A 86 -4.07 9.11 -13.32
C GLY A 86 -2.56 8.88 -13.17
N HIS A 87 -2.03 8.79 -11.94
CA HIS A 87 -0.62 8.49 -11.72
C HIS A 87 -0.45 6.97 -11.53
N ARG A 88 0.63 6.41 -12.06
CA ARG A 88 1.08 5.07 -11.72
C ARG A 88 2.05 5.16 -10.56
N LEU A 89 1.89 4.29 -9.57
CA LEU A 89 2.79 4.21 -8.43
C LEU A 89 3.53 2.87 -8.53
N ASN A 90 4.77 2.81 -8.07
CA ASN A 90 5.52 1.56 -7.90
C ASN A 90 6.24 1.63 -6.56
N TYR A 91 6.02 0.63 -5.71
CA TYR A 91 6.81 0.48 -4.49
C TYR A 91 8.21 -0.01 -4.84
N VAL A 92 9.21 0.60 -4.20
CA VAL A 92 10.62 0.24 -4.37
C VAL A 92 11.33 0.18 -3.04
N ASP A 93 12.30 -0.72 -2.95
CA ASP A 93 13.24 -0.72 -1.84
C ASP A 93 14.16 0.50 -1.95
N TRP A 94 14.05 1.41 -0.99
CA TRP A 94 14.89 2.58 -0.87
C TRP A 94 15.85 2.40 0.31
N ASN A 95 16.91 1.63 0.08
CA ASN A 95 17.95 1.37 1.07
C ASN A 95 17.38 0.84 2.40
N GLY A 96 16.48 -0.15 2.31
CA GLY A 96 15.83 -0.77 3.46
C GLY A 96 14.59 -0.01 3.97
N THR A 97 14.22 1.10 3.34
CA THR A 97 13.00 1.87 3.64
C THR A 97 12.04 1.82 2.45
N ILE A 98 10.74 2.04 2.70
CA ILE A 98 9.73 2.11 1.64
C ILE A 98 9.94 3.37 0.79
N GLY A 99 10.25 3.17 -0.49
CA GLY A 99 10.18 4.19 -1.53
C GLY A 99 8.97 3.99 -2.44
N VAL A 100 8.50 5.06 -3.07
CA VAL A 100 7.44 5.04 -4.08
C VAL A 100 7.88 5.87 -5.27
N LEU A 101 7.89 5.26 -6.45
CA LEU A 101 8.05 5.95 -7.73
C LEU A 101 6.67 6.30 -8.27
N MET A 102 6.43 7.58 -8.49
CA MET A 102 5.19 8.07 -9.09
C MET A 102 5.44 8.57 -10.50
N TYR A 103 4.73 7.99 -11.46
CA TYR A 103 4.80 8.35 -12.87
C TYR A 103 3.54 9.13 -13.25
N THR A 104 3.71 10.36 -13.71
CA THR A 104 2.64 11.07 -14.42
C THR A 104 2.68 10.61 -15.86
N LYS A 105 1.68 9.80 -16.23
CA LYS A 105 1.53 9.31 -17.60
C LYS A 105 0.55 10.23 -18.33
N ASP A 106 0.97 10.73 -19.48
CA ASP A 106 0.05 11.28 -20.46
C ASP A 106 -0.71 10.10 -21.09
N GLU A 107 -2.02 10.02 -20.88
CA GLU A 107 -2.83 8.93 -21.43
C GLU A 107 -2.95 9.01 -22.97
N GLU A 108 -2.85 10.21 -23.56
CA GLU A 108 -2.92 10.40 -25.01
C GLU A 108 -1.60 10.05 -25.69
N GLU A 109 -0.47 10.49 -25.14
CA GLU A 109 0.84 10.26 -25.75
C GLU A 109 1.56 8.99 -25.26
N MET A 110 1.04 8.33 -24.23
CA MET A 110 1.67 7.19 -23.54
C MET A 110 3.10 7.49 -23.04
N LYS A 111 3.45 8.77 -22.86
CA LYS A 111 4.76 9.22 -22.40
C LYS A 111 4.76 9.48 -20.89
N VAL A 112 5.89 9.19 -20.26
CA VAL A 112 6.17 9.58 -18.87
C VAL A 112 6.71 11.01 -18.90
N ASN A 113 5.93 11.95 -18.36
CA ASN A 113 6.30 13.38 -18.35
C ASN A 113 7.13 13.77 -17.13
N SER A 114 6.99 13.03 -16.04
CA SER A 114 7.75 13.20 -14.80
C SER A 114 7.82 11.90 -14.03
N VAL A 115 8.89 11.77 -13.24
CA VAL A 115 9.04 10.75 -12.21
C VAL A 115 9.26 11.48 -10.89
N GLU A 116 8.35 11.30 -9.95
CA GLU A 116 8.52 11.76 -8.57
C GLU A 116 8.95 10.56 -7.70
N VAL A 117 9.89 10.80 -6.77
CA VAL A 117 10.39 9.75 -5.84
C VAL A 117 10.06 10.16 -4.43
N TRP A 118 9.23 9.36 -3.76
CA TRP A 118 8.77 9.62 -2.41
C TRP A 118 9.32 8.54 -1.47
N VAL A 119 9.76 8.94 -0.29
CA VAL A 119 10.41 8.04 0.68
C VAL A 119 9.66 8.17 2.00
N PHE A 120 9.33 7.04 2.61
CA PHE A 120 8.75 7.01 3.94
C PHE A 120 9.85 7.24 4.98
N ASP A 121 9.98 8.45 5.49
CA ASP A 121 10.88 8.71 6.61
C ASP A 121 10.27 8.17 7.91
N GLU A 122 10.61 6.93 8.26
CA GLU A 122 10.19 6.27 9.50
C GLU A 122 10.65 7.05 10.76
N GLY A 123 11.69 7.90 10.63
CA GLY A 123 12.20 8.74 11.72
C GLY A 123 11.26 9.88 12.12
N ALA A 124 10.36 10.32 11.23
CA ALA A 124 9.45 11.44 11.47
C ALA A 124 8.19 11.05 12.27
N LEU A 125 7.77 9.78 12.25
CA LEU A 125 6.60 9.29 12.98
C LEU A 125 6.88 9.08 14.48
N LEU A 126 8.13 8.75 14.83
CA LEU A 126 8.55 8.58 16.22
C LEU A 126 8.60 9.91 16.99
N GLN A 127 8.91 11.03 16.33
CA GLN A 127 8.99 12.34 17.00
C GLN A 127 7.64 12.98 17.35
N LYS A 128 6.52 12.47 16.83
CA LYS A 128 5.18 13.03 17.13
C LYS A 128 4.46 12.36 18.30
N GLN A 129 4.93 11.21 18.78
CA GLN A 129 4.35 10.55 19.96
C GLN A 129 4.97 11.03 21.29
N ASP A 130 6.17 11.60 21.26
CA ASP A 130 6.90 12.00 22.48
C ASP A 130 6.64 13.46 22.95
N THR A 131 5.85 14.26 22.23
CA THR A 131 5.58 15.67 22.58
C THR A 131 4.30 15.91 23.40
N LYS A 132 3.70 14.88 24.03
CA LYS A 132 2.81 15.12 25.18
C LYS A 132 3.59 14.91 26.47
N ALA A 133 4.27 15.97 26.91
CA ALA A 133 4.73 16.07 28.28
C ALA A 133 3.51 15.99 29.23
N PRO A 134 3.62 15.31 30.38
CA PRO A 134 2.57 15.33 31.40
C PRO A 134 2.58 16.70 32.11
N ASP A 135 1.38 17.27 32.28
CA ASP A 135 1.11 18.29 33.31
C ASP A 135 1.02 17.65 34.70
#